data_AF-A0A7X7EDF6-F1
#
_entry.id   AF-A0A7X7EDF6-F1
#
_cell.length_a   1.000
_cell.length_b   1.000
_cell.length_c   1.000
_cell.angle_alpha   90.00
_cell.angle_beta   90.00
_cell.angle_gamma   90.00
#
_symmetry.space_group_name_H-M   'P 1'
#
loop_
_entity.id
_entity.type
_entity.pdbx_description
1 polymer ?
#
loop_
_entity_poly.entity_id
_entity_poly.type
_entity_poly.pdbx_seq_one_letter_code
_entity_poly.pdbx_strand_id
1 'polypeptide(L)' 'MKKTNAMRILESMGIEYEVLSYDWDEEHLDAVHASQTVGLLPQQVFKTIVMRDDSKNVF' A
#
# COMPACT_ATOMS: atom_id res chain seq x y z
N MET A 1 -7.64 -14.35 0.53
CA MET A 1 -6.48 -13.45 0.70
C MET A 1 -5.61 -13.94 1.85
N LYS A 2 -4.27 -13.96 1.69
CA LYS A 2 -3.34 -14.28 2.79
C LYS A 2 -3.05 -13.02 3.61
N LYS A 3 -3.15 -13.10 4.94
CA LYS A 3 -2.87 -11.97 5.84
C LYS A 3 -1.41 -11.49 5.71
N THR A 4 -1.21 -10.19 5.54
CA THR A 4 0.12 -9.56 5.38
C THR A 4 0.72 -9.20 6.73
N ASN A 5 2.00 -8.84 6.75
CA ASN A 5 2.67 -8.39 7.98
C ASN A 5 2.09 -7.06 8.48
N ALA A 6 1.74 -6.13 7.59
CA ALA A 6 1.11 -4.87 7.95
C ALA A 6 -0.22 -5.08 8.69
N MET A 7 -1.07 -5.98 8.19
CA MET A 7 -2.34 -6.33 8.85
C MET A 7 -2.13 -6.88 10.26
N ARG A 8 -1.16 -7.79 10.45
CA ARG A 8 -0.85 -8.36 11.78
C ARG A 8 -0.40 -7.29 12.78
N ILE A 9 0.38 -6.32 12.32
CA ILE A 9 0.85 -5.20 13.16
C ILE A 9 -0.36 -4.37 13.64
N LEU A 10 -1.23 -3.95 12.72
CA LEU A 10 -2.43 -3.17 13.07
C LEU A 10 -3.34 -3.90 14.05
N GLU A 11 -3.58 -5.20 13.83
CA GLU A 11 -4.37 -6.04 14.75
C GLU A 11 -3.74 -6.14 16.14
N SER A 12 -2.42 -6.32 16.22
CA SER A 12 -1.71 -6.41 17.50
C SER A 12 -1.78 -5.11 18.31
N MET A 13 -2.01 -3.98 17.64
CA MET A 13 -2.20 -2.66 18.23
C MET A 13 -3.68 -2.31 18.46
N GLY A 14 -4.62 -3.17 18.05
CA GLY A 14 -6.06 -2.90 18.12
C GLY A 14 -6.52 -1.75 17.23
N ILE A 15 -5.79 -1.45 16.15
CA ILE A 15 -6.14 -0.38 15.20
C ILE A 15 -7.12 -0.95 14.17
N GLU A 16 -8.29 -0.34 14.05
CA GLU A 16 -9.28 -0.68 13.03
C GLU A 16 -8.76 -0.35 11.63
N TYR A 17 -9.01 -1.24 10.68
CA TYR A 17 -8.62 -1.07 9.29
C TYR A 17 -9.58 -1.79 8.35
N GLU A 18 -9.64 -1.32 7.11
CA GLU A 18 -10.35 -1.97 6.02
C GLU A 18 -9.35 -2.46 4.97
N VAL A 19 -9.68 -3.55 4.29
CA VAL A 19 -8.90 -4.06 3.16
C VAL A 19 -9.68 -3.86 1.87
N LEU A 20 -9.09 -3.09 0.97
CA LEU A 20 -9.57 -2.95 -0.41
C LEU A 20 -8.74 -3.85 -1.32
N SER A 21 -9.40 -4.56 -2.22
CA SER A 21 -8.76 -5.44 -3.22
C SER A 21 -9.20 -5.03 -4.61
N TYR A 22 -8.26 -5.08 -5.55
CA TYR A 22 -8.51 -4.81 -6.97
C TYR A 22 -7.69 -5.78 -7.82
N ASP A 23 -8.18 -6.06 -9.01
CA ASP A 23 -7.41 -6.81 -10.01
C ASP A 23 -6.29 -5.90 -10.54
N TRP A 24 -5.08 -6.46 -10.66
CA TRP A 24 -3.91 -5.71 -11.13
C TRP A 24 -3.39 -6.31 -12.44
N ASP A 25 -2.83 -5.46 -13.29
CA ASP A 25 -2.05 -5.84 -14.46
C ASP A 25 -0.71 -5.07 -14.49
N GLU A 26 0.25 -5.55 -15.27
CA GLU A 26 1.59 -4.96 -15.37
C GLU A 26 1.62 -3.61 -16.13
N GLU A 27 0.62 -3.33 -16.96
CA GLU A 27 0.49 -2.09 -17.74
C GLU A 27 -0.09 -0.94 -16.88
N HIS A 28 -0.69 -1.25 -15.73
CA HIS A 28 -1.44 -0.32 -14.88
C HIS A 28 -1.00 -0.35 -13.40
N LEU A 29 0.29 -0.05 -13.17
CA LEU A 29 0.92 -0.02 -11.84
C LEU A 29 0.91 1.35 -11.15
N ASP A 30 0.29 2.36 -11.75
CA ASP A 30 0.26 3.70 -11.18
C ASP A 30 -0.82 3.87 -10.10
N ALA A 31 -0.58 4.84 -9.20
CA ALA A 31 -1.46 5.09 -8.06
C ALA A 31 -2.83 5.67 -8.46
N VAL A 32 -2.92 6.31 -9.63
CA VAL A 32 -4.17 6.89 -10.13
C VAL A 32 -5.11 5.77 -10.55
N HIS A 33 -4.61 4.80 -11.33
CA HIS A 33 -5.36 3.61 -11.70
C HIS A 33 -5.83 2.84 -10.47
N ALA A 34 -4.93 2.53 -9.54
CA ALA A 34 -5.28 1.84 -8.31
C ALA A 34 -6.37 2.57 -7.51
N SER A 35 -6.27 3.90 -7.37
CA SER A 35 -7.26 4.72 -6.66
C SER A 35 -8.65 4.67 -7.31
N GLN A 36 -8.71 4.73 -8.64
CA GLN A 36 -9.96 4.67 -9.40
C GLN A 36 -10.64 3.31 -9.25
N THR A 37 -9.87 2.22 -9.30
CA THR A 37 -10.41 0.85 -9.23
C THR A 37 -11.05 0.55 -7.88
N VAL A 38 -10.56 1.17 -6.79
CA VAL A 38 -11.11 1.00 -5.44
C VAL A 38 -12.00 2.16 -4.99
N GLY A 39 -12.29 3.14 -5.86
CA GLY A 39 -13.18 4.27 -5.57
C GLY A 39 -12.64 5.29 -4.57
N LEU A 40 -11.32 5.41 -4.43
CA LEU A 40 -10.67 6.40 -3.57
C LEU A 40 -10.20 7.61 -4.37
N LEU A 41 -10.16 8.78 -3.72
CA LEU A 41 -9.52 9.95 -4.30
C LEU A 41 -8.00 9.71 -4.36
N PRO A 42 -7.31 10.03 -5.47
CA PRO A 42 -5.86 9.83 -5.59
C PRO A 42 -5.05 10.49 -4.47
N GLN A 43 -5.53 11.61 -3.92
CA GLN A 43 -4.88 12.33 -2.82
C GLN A 43 -4.93 11.58 -1.47
N GLN A 44 -5.77 10.55 -1.36
CA GLN A 44 -5.88 9.68 -0.18
C GLN A 44 -5.08 8.37 -0.37
N VAL A 45 -4.41 8.20 -1.51
CA VAL A 45 -3.61 7.01 -1.83
C VAL A 45 -2.13 7.38 -1.76
N PHE A 46 -1.37 6.61 -0.98
CA PHE A 46 0.05 6.85 -0.73
C PHE A 46 0.89 5.68 -1.23
N LYS A 47 2.05 5.99 -1.83
CA LYS A 47 3.09 5.00 -2.16
C LYS A 47 4.23 5.11 -1.16
N THR A 48 4.59 4.00 -0.53
CA THR A 48 5.79 3.93 0.31
C THR A 48 7.02 3.67 -0.58
N ILE A 49 7.97 4.61 -0.59
CA ILE A 49 9.25 4.46 -1.28
C ILE A 49 10.31 4.19 -0.23
N VAL A 50 11.08 3.12 -0.44
CA VAL A 50 12.24 2.81 0.39
C VAL A 50 13.45 3.52 -0.22
N MET A 51 14.19 4.26 0.59
CA MET A 51 15.39 4.98 0.16
C MET A 51 16.66 4.33 0.71
N ARG A 52 17.78 4.64 0.08
CA ARG A 52 19.10 4.17 0.50
C ARG A 52 20.14 5.29 0.29
N ASP A 53 21.00 5.54 1.26
CA ASP A 53 22.16 6.44 1.08
C ASP A 53 23.33 5.76 0.37
N ASP A 54 24.35 6.56 0.06
CA ASP A 54 25.64 6.12 -0.44
C ASP A 54 26.34 5.11 0.48
N SER A 55 26.04 5.13 1.79
CA SER A 55 26.57 4.18 2.78
C SER A 55 25.77 2.86 2.84
N LYS A 56 24.78 2.68 1.95
CA LYS A 56 23.89 1.52 1.83
C LYS A 56 22.93 1.31 3.01
N ASN A 57 22.75 2.31 3.86
CA ASN A 57 21.73 2.26 4.91
C ASN A 57 20.34 2.45 4.28
N VAL A 58 19.34 1.73 4.78
CA VAL A 58 17.96 1.80 4.31
C VAL A 58 17.13 2.63 5.29
N PHE A 59 16.29 3.53 4.78
CA PHE A 59 15.34 4.34 5.54
C PHE A 59 14.01 4.48 4.80
#